data_AF-A0AAW7X3K4-F1
#
_entry.id   AF-A0AAW7X3K4-F1
#
_cell.length_a   1.000
_cell.length_b   1.000
_cell.length_c   1.000
_cell.angle_alpha   90.00
_cell.angle_beta   90.00
_cell.angle_gamma   90.00
#
_symmetry.space_group_name_H-M   'P 1'
#
loop_
_entity.id
_entity.type
_entity.pdbx_description
1 polymer ?
#
loop_
_entity_poly.entity_id
_entity_poly.type
_entity_poly.pdbx_seq_one_letter_code
_entity_poly.pdbx_strand_id
1 'polypeptide(L)'
;MQQTSIAEAILALDELLQALNDAYWEVNNINQKDALFEIVTTLHEETNELAKLSIEDHSMPYEPITAKFRSSCKKLSVIQKNIESWFIRTTTSERVSVALPKAAALISDECLIV
;
A
#
# COMPACT_ATOMS: atom_id res chain seq x y z
N MET A 1 -8.83 13.57 -16.09
CA MET A 1 -8.39 13.01 -14.79
C MET A 1 -6.88 13.14 -14.76
N GLN A 2 -6.32 13.71 -13.70
CA GLN A 2 -4.86 13.83 -13.57
C GLN A 2 -4.29 12.47 -13.22
N GLN A 3 -3.33 12.02 -14.01
CA GLN A 3 -2.56 10.81 -13.74
C GLN A 3 -1.66 11.10 -12.52
N THR A 4 -1.70 10.24 -11.51
CA THR A 4 -0.89 10.39 -10.30
C THR A 4 0.58 10.50 -10.68
N SER A 5 1.26 11.52 -10.19
CA SER A 5 2.70 11.69 -10.40
C SER A 5 3.52 10.71 -9.57
N ILE A 6 4.77 10.48 -9.95
CA ILE A 6 5.72 9.67 -9.17
C ILE A 6 5.86 10.20 -7.73
N ALA A 7 5.92 11.52 -7.56
CA ALA A 7 5.95 12.14 -6.22
C ALA A 7 4.73 11.77 -5.37
N GLU A 8 3.53 11.86 -5.93
CA GLU A 8 2.29 11.53 -5.23
C GLU A 8 2.20 10.02 -4.93
N ALA A 9 2.68 9.18 -5.85
CA ALA A 9 2.75 7.74 -5.64
C ALA A 9 3.68 7.37 -4.49
N ILE A 10 4.88 7.98 -4.41
CA ILE A 10 5.83 7.79 -3.30
C ILE A 10 5.15 8.12 -1.96
N LEU A 11 4.47 9.27 -1.88
CA LEU A 11 3.76 9.68 -0.65
C LEU A 11 2.66 8.68 -0.26
N ALA A 12 1.87 8.21 -1.22
CA ALA A 12 0.80 7.24 -0.97
C ALA A 12 1.34 5.88 -0.52
N LEU A 13 2.44 5.41 -1.12
CA LEU A 13 3.10 4.16 -0.73
C LEU A 13 3.73 4.27 0.66
N ASP A 14 4.40 5.37 0.98
CA ASP A 14 5.00 5.61 2.29
C ASP A 14 3.94 5.71 3.40
N GLU A 15 2.82 6.38 3.14
CA GLU A 15 1.70 6.49 4.09
C GLU A 15 1.13 5.10 4.43
N LEU A 16 0.92 4.26 3.41
CA LEU A 16 0.45 2.89 3.60
C LEU A 16 1.50 2.03 4.30
N LEU A 17 2.78 2.13 3.90
CA LEU A 17 3.87 1.36 4.48
C LEU A 17 3.98 1.61 5.99
N GLN A 18 3.92 2.87 6.42
CA GLN A 18 3.93 3.23 7.84
C GLN A 18 2.72 2.65 8.57
N ALA A 19 1.51 2.77 8.01
CA ALA A 19 0.30 2.23 8.62
C ALA A 19 0.35 0.68 8.75
N LEU A 20 0.85 -0.02 7.74
CA LEU A 20 0.97 -1.48 7.75
C LEU A 20 2.09 -1.99 8.66
N ASN A 21 3.17 -1.22 8.85
CA ASN A 21 4.21 -1.55 9.83
C ASN A 21 3.64 -1.53 11.25
N ASP A 22 2.85 -0.51 11.61
CA ASP A 22 2.18 -0.46 12.91
C ASP A 22 1.19 -1.63 13.06
N ALA A 23 0.38 -1.86 12.02
CA ALA A 23 -0.56 -2.97 11.98
C ALA A 23 0.12 -4.34 12.15
N TYR A 24 1.29 -4.55 11.52
CA TYR A 24 2.07 -5.79 11.63
C TYR A 24 2.46 -6.09 13.08
N TRP A 25 2.88 -5.07 13.83
CA TRP A 25 3.27 -5.25 15.23
C TRP A 25 2.07 -5.44 16.16
N GLU A 26 0.89 -4.97 15.77
CA GLU A 26 -0.33 -5.04 16.59
C GLU A 26 -1.13 -6.34 16.42
N VAL A 27 -1.12 -6.95 15.23
CA VAL A 27 -1.80 -8.23 15.03
C VAL A 27 -1.14 -9.35 15.84
N ASN A 28 -1.96 -10.21 16.46
CA ASN A 28 -1.49 -11.36 17.25
C ASN A 28 -1.68 -12.71 16.54
N ASN A 29 -2.19 -12.70 15.31
CA ASN A 29 -2.39 -13.90 14.51
C ASN A 29 -1.26 -14.07 13.48
N ILE A 30 -0.66 -15.25 13.41
CA ILE A 30 0.46 -15.51 12.50
C ILE A 30 0.08 -15.40 11.02
N ASN A 31 -1.14 -15.81 10.64
CA ASN A 31 -1.60 -15.72 9.25
C ASN A 31 -1.84 -14.25 8.84
N GLN A 32 -2.33 -13.41 9.76
CA GLN A 32 -2.46 -11.97 9.54
C GLN A 32 -1.08 -11.31 9.41
N LYS A 33 -0.13 -11.68 10.28
CA LYS A 33 1.26 -11.20 10.19
C LYS A 33 1.90 -11.55 8.85
N ASP A 34 1.71 -12.78 8.38
CA ASP A 34 2.25 -13.24 7.10
C ASP A 34 1.66 -12.42 5.92
N ALA A 35 0.34 -12.24 5.90
CA ALA A 35 -0.33 -11.42 4.89
C ALA A 35 0.13 -9.95 4.90
N LEU A 36 0.31 -9.36 6.08
CA LEU A 36 0.83 -8.00 6.22
C LEU A 36 2.29 -7.91 5.80
N PHE A 37 3.12 -8.87 6.21
CA PHE A 37 4.54 -8.90 5.87
C PHE A 37 4.76 -9.00 4.36
N GLU A 38 3.93 -9.79 3.67
CA GLU A 38 3.99 -9.92 2.23
C GLU A 38 3.70 -8.58 1.52
N ILE A 39 2.67 -7.84 1.95
CA ILE A 39 2.37 -6.52 1.39
C ILE A 39 3.44 -5.51 1.76
N VAL A 40 3.89 -5.46 3.03
CA VAL A 40 4.98 -4.57 3.47
C VAL A 40 6.24 -4.81 2.65
N THR A 41 6.61 -6.06 2.38
CA THR A 41 7.77 -6.39 1.54
C THR A 41 7.54 -5.96 0.09
N THR A 42 6.33 -6.17 -0.44
CA THR A 42 5.97 -5.73 -1.80
C THR A 42 6.07 -4.21 -1.95
N LEU A 43 5.61 -3.44 -0.96
CA LEU A 43 5.69 -1.97 -0.96
C LEU A 43 7.14 -1.48 -0.82
N HIS A 44 7.96 -2.14 0.00
CA HIS A 44 9.40 -1.84 0.08
C HIS A 44 10.11 -2.10 -1.26
N GLU A 45 9.78 -3.19 -1.95
CA GLU A 45 10.36 -3.46 -3.28
C GLU A 45 9.98 -2.36 -4.28
N GLU A 46 8.72 -1.93 -4.30
CA GLU A 46 8.27 -0.84 -5.18
C GLU A 46 8.93 0.50 -4.85
N THR A 47 8.92 0.91 -3.58
CA THR A 47 9.55 2.17 -3.14
C THR A 47 11.05 2.18 -3.37
N ASN A 48 11.73 1.02 -3.26
CA ASN A 48 13.14 0.90 -3.62
C ASN A 48 13.40 1.09 -5.11
N GLU A 49 12.49 0.68 -6.01
CA GLU A 49 12.63 0.99 -7.43
C GLU A 49 12.41 2.49 -7.70
N LEU A 50 11.43 3.11 -7.05
CA LEU A 50 11.17 4.55 -7.17
C LEU A 50 12.32 5.40 -6.64
N ALA A 51 12.99 4.96 -5.57
CA ALA A 51 14.15 5.65 -5.01
C ALA A 51 15.38 5.67 -5.96
N LYS A 52 15.38 4.89 -7.04
CA LYS A 52 16.43 4.90 -8.07
C LYS A 52 16.21 5.96 -9.14
N LEU A 53 15.02 6.55 -9.20
CA LEU A 53 14.66 7.56 -10.20
C LEU A 53 15.28 8.92 -9.86
N SER A 54 15.43 9.77 -10.86
CA SER A 54 15.89 11.14 -10.64
C SER A 54 14.77 11.97 -9.99
N ILE A 55 15.14 12.98 -9.20
CA ILE A 55 14.19 13.97 -8.67
C ILE A 55 13.45 14.68 -9.82
N GLU A 56 14.09 14.82 -10.97
CA GLU A 56 13.47 15.41 -12.18
C GLU A 56 12.30 14.56 -12.69
N ASP A 57 12.36 13.23 -12.49
CA ASP A 57 11.32 12.29 -12.91
C ASP A 57 10.08 12.35 -12.01
N HIS A 58 10.16 12.99 -10.83
CA HIS A 58 9.06 13.01 -9.85
C HIS A 58 7.77 13.67 -10.38
N SER A 59 7.88 14.51 -11.40
CA SER A 59 6.72 15.14 -12.06
C SER A 59 6.09 14.26 -13.15
N MET A 60 6.76 13.18 -13.54
CA MET A 60 6.26 12.25 -14.54
C MET A 60 5.08 11.43 -13.99
N PRO A 61 4.21 10.92 -14.88
CA PRO A 61 3.15 10.02 -14.46
C PRO A 61 3.71 8.71 -13.91
N TYR A 62 3.14 8.24 -12.80
CA TYR A 62 3.51 6.99 -12.18
C TYR A 62 2.88 5.79 -12.88
N GLU A 63 3.68 4.73 -13.03
CA GLU A 63 3.22 3.38 -13.32
C GLU A 63 3.94 2.39 -12.40
N PRO A 64 3.25 1.35 -11.87
CA PRO A 64 3.90 0.31 -11.07
C PRO A 64 5.11 -0.33 -11.78
N ILE A 65 6.27 -0.30 -11.13
CA ILE A 65 7.52 -0.83 -11.65
C ILE A 65 7.62 -2.34 -11.39
N THR A 66 7.30 -2.78 -10.17
CA THR A 66 7.43 -4.19 -9.78
C THR A 66 6.20 -5.02 -10.16
N ALA A 67 6.45 -6.26 -10.62
CA ALA A 67 5.37 -7.19 -10.95
C ALA A 67 4.56 -7.64 -9.72
N LYS A 68 5.20 -7.71 -8.55
CA LYS A 68 4.52 -8.03 -7.28
C LYS A 68 3.54 -6.94 -6.89
N PHE A 69 3.92 -5.66 -7.01
CA PHE A 69 2.99 -4.57 -6.71
C PHE A 69 1.81 -4.57 -7.68
N ARG A 70 2.06 -4.73 -9.00
CA ARG A 70 0.99 -4.87 -10.02
C ARG A 70 -0.03 -5.97 -9.73
N SER A 71 0.38 -7.06 -9.08
CA SER A 71 -0.47 -8.21 -8.78
C SER A 71 -1.01 -8.23 -7.34
N SER A 72 -0.78 -7.16 -6.56
CA SER A 72 -1.11 -7.11 -5.14
C SER A 72 -2.57 -6.77 -4.82
N CYS A 73 -3.39 -6.38 -5.81
CA CYS A 73 -4.78 -5.94 -5.59
C CYS A 73 -5.63 -6.90 -4.76
N LYS A 74 -5.56 -8.20 -5.04
CA LYS A 74 -6.32 -9.20 -4.29
C LYS A 74 -5.97 -9.19 -2.80
N LYS A 75 -4.69 -8.99 -2.46
CA LYS A 75 -4.22 -8.97 -1.07
C LYS A 75 -4.59 -7.66 -0.38
N LEU A 76 -4.46 -6.52 -1.07
CA LEU A 76 -4.94 -5.24 -0.58
C LEU A 76 -6.44 -5.27 -0.29
N SER A 77 -7.24 -5.87 -1.17
CA SER A 77 -8.68 -6.07 -0.96
C SER A 77 -8.99 -6.96 0.25
N VAL A 78 -8.22 -8.04 0.47
CA VAL A 78 -8.37 -8.88 1.67
C VAL A 78 -8.09 -8.08 2.94
N ILE A 79 -7.02 -7.29 2.98
CA ILE A 79 -6.71 -6.43 4.13
C ILE A 79 -7.84 -5.43 4.35
N GLN A 80 -8.29 -4.74 3.30
CA GLN A 80 -9.36 -3.74 3.37
C GLN A 80 -10.65 -4.31 3.96
N LYS A 81 -11.07 -5.51 3.51
CA LYS A 81 -12.29 -6.17 4.00
C LYS A 81 -12.21 -6.61 5.45
N ASN A 82 -11.01 -6.66 6.03
CA ASN A 82 -10.76 -7.16 7.38
C ASN A 82 -10.14 -6.11 8.32
N ILE A 83 -10.09 -4.83 7.94
CA ILE A 83 -9.47 -3.76 8.76
C ILE A 83 -9.98 -3.78 10.20
N GLU A 84 -11.30 -3.75 10.39
CA GLU A 84 -11.94 -3.71 11.71
C GLU A 84 -11.73 -4.99 12.53
N SER A 85 -11.52 -6.14 11.87
CA SER A 85 -11.35 -7.42 12.55
C SER A 85 -9.89 -7.75 12.85
N TRP A 86 -8.96 -7.22 12.06
CA TRP A 86 -7.52 -7.48 12.22
C TRP A 86 -6.87 -6.44 13.13
N PHE A 87 -7.29 -5.17 13.07
CA PHE A 87 -6.63 -4.07 13.79
C PHE A 87 -7.48 -3.59 14.97
N ILE A 88 -7.11 -4.01 16.17
CA ILE A 88 -7.85 -3.72 17.40
C ILE A 88 -7.76 -2.23 17.79
N ARG A 89 -6.62 -1.58 17.51
CA ARG A 89 -6.44 -0.16 17.82
C ARG A 89 -7.11 0.70 16.75
N THR A 90 -8.04 1.55 17.19
CA THR A 90 -8.78 2.48 16.34
C THR A 90 -7.86 3.38 15.50
N THR A 91 -6.75 3.85 16.07
CA THR A 91 -5.78 4.69 15.34
C THR A 91 -5.15 3.96 14.15
N THR A 92 -4.90 2.65 14.29
CA THR A 92 -4.27 1.84 13.25
C THR A 92 -5.29 1.48 12.17
N SER A 93 -6.51 1.09 12.55
CA SER A 93 -7.59 0.82 11.61
C SER A 93 -7.95 2.05 10.77
N GLU A 94 -8.05 3.22 11.39
CA GLU A 94 -8.27 4.50 10.71
C GLU A 94 -7.14 4.82 9.72
N ARG A 95 -5.88 4.71 10.14
CA ARG A 95 -4.74 4.99 9.25
C ARG A 95 -4.68 4.04 8.06
N VAL A 96 -4.89 2.74 8.28
CA VAL A 96 -4.91 1.77 7.18
C VAL A 96 -6.10 2.01 6.25
N SER A 97 -7.30 2.32 6.79
CA SER A 97 -8.49 2.56 5.96
C SER A 97 -8.38 3.81 5.08
N VAL A 98 -7.61 4.81 5.50
CA VAL A 98 -7.33 6.01 4.70
C VAL A 98 -6.20 5.78 3.69
N ALA A 99 -5.12 5.12 4.09
CA ALA A 99 -3.93 4.97 3.26
C ALA A 99 -4.09 3.89 2.16
N LEU A 100 -4.78 2.79 2.47
CA LEU A 100 -4.88 1.64 1.58
C LEU A 100 -5.56 1.97 0.24
N PRO A 101 -6.69 2.70 0.19
CA PRO A 101 -7.31 3.08 -1.07
C PRO A 101 -6.42 3.94 -1.98
N LYS A 102 -5.62 4.84 -1.39
CA LYS A 102 -4.71 5.70 -2.15
C LYS A 102 -3.66 4.86 -2.89
N ALA A 103 -3.03 3.92 -2.19
CA ALA A 103 -2.02 3.05 -2.80
C ALA A 103 -2.63 2.04 -3.79
N ALA A 104 -3.83 1.53 -3.53
CA ALA A 104 -4.48 0.59 -4.44
C ALA A 104 -4.89 1.23 -5.77
N ALA A 105 -5.30 2.50 -5.76
CA ALA A 105 -5.59 3.28 -6.98
C ALA A 105 -4.37 3.44 -7.89
N LEU A 106 -3.14 3.28 -7.35
CA LEU A 106 -1.91 3.29 -8.16
C LEU A 106 -1.76 2.05 -9.05
N ILE A 107 -2.49 0.96 -8.77
CA ILE A 107 -2.47 -0.27 -9.57
C ILE A 107 -3.59 -0.23 -10.60
N SER A 108 -4.82 0.01 -10.14
CA SER A 108 -5.99 0.22 -10.99
C SER A 108 -7.13 0.85 -10.18
N ASP A 109 -8.01 1.60 -10.85
CA ASP A 109 -9.20 2.17 -10.21
C ASP A 109 -10.17 1.10 -9.68
N GLU A 110 -10.08 -0.12 -10.23
CA GLU A 110 -10.93 -1.27 -9.88
C GLU A 110 -10.31 -2.19 -8.80
N CYS A 111 -9.13 -1.85 -8.28
CA CYS A 111 -8.36 -2.70 -7.38
C CYS A 111 -9.13 -3.07 -6.09
N LEU A 112 -9.97 -2.16 -5.60
CA LEU A 112 -10.72 -2.28 -4.35
C LEU A 112 -12.24 -2.30 -4.55
N ILE A 113 -12.71 -2.91 -5.63
CA ILE A 113 -14.16 -3.09 -5.81
C ILE A 113 -14.71 -3.87 -4.60
N VAL A 114 -15.67 -3.23 -3.92
CA VAL A 114 -16.47 -3.76 -2.82
C VAL A 114 -17.34 -4.89 -3.32
#